data_AF-A0A5M6DC96-F1
#
_entry.id   AF-A0A5M6DC96-F1
#
_cell.length_a   1.000
_cell.length_b   1.000
_cell.length_c   1.000
_cell.angle_alpha   90.00
_cell.angle_beta   90.00
_cell.angle_gamma   90.00
#
_symmetry.space_group_name_H-M   'P 1'
#
loop_
_entity.id
_entity.type
_entity.pdbx_description
1 polymer ?
#
loop_
_entity_poly.entity_id
_entity_poly.type
_entity_poly.pdbx_seq_one_letter_code
_entity_poly.pdbx_strand_id
1 'polypeptide(L)'
;MKRFFRMSLGPGGLLRSAITLTLALPLTIGVYGCGSSSDRSPSSNPASIQTPAAALPEVAAADYLRQVLTRYRNTRAYQDQGEVRLRVQKDDRLERRTAPMQVALQGSTIWVAAYDARLWSDTEMTLGWIADEQTDLHDGQVVVGAPASQRGDQNRPTLDYLLKDPLLSARMVAGLGGPPPQLEWLLDPDPMAKLFGDAQAGGERTIEYESMQRRDGIDQVVIRAVADRDVYRFWIDRKRSLVRSVDLPVSMAGQQVQLDGWKVRSLELRLREATFDPSTELEFDSIATSFPRSPQYVGALVPLPPPEPSSLIGGRLKPFDVSDLTGRVRVTHRGIDRQMTLFFCGQFSSDSDADEMQGDAQTMNALAALSHWQTQLGDPMQRQLRIVALVDRAGAERLRTSGLVLVQDDRGTLATDLGLQPGTCCLVDADARIVWIGDLATPLDAVTAQGVLADSLEGIDVPRQMHQQWRADREAYRQKLDAVGVPAPR
;
A
#
# COMPACT_ATOMS: atom_id res chain seq x y z
N MET A 1 -21.19 16.83 10.57
CA MET A 1 -20.47 15.54 10.40
C MET A 1 -19.05 15.85 9.96
N LYS A 2 -18.05 15.39 10.73
CA LYS A 2 -16.63 15.66 10.52
C LYS A 2 -16.12 14.88 9.29
N ARG A 3 -15.39 15.57 8.40
CA ARG A 3 -14.74 15.01 7.21
C ARG A 3 -13.74 13.93 7.61
N PHE A 4 -13.90 12.71 7.12
CA PHE A 4 -12.93 11.63 7.24
C PHE A 4 -12.50 11.16 5.85
N PHE A 5 -11.18 11.14 5.66
CA PHE A 5 -10.47 10.69 4.47
C PHE A 5 -10.67 9.19 4.30
N ARG A 6 -11.16 8.77 3.12
CA ARG A 6 -11.19 7.37 2.68
C ARG A 6 -9.89 7.11 1.89
N MET A 7 -8.95 6.36 2.46
CA MET A 7 -8.03 5.55 1.66
C MET A 7 -8.71 4.20 1.47
N SER A 8 -9.26 3.98 0.28
CA SER A 8 -9.82 2.69 -0.10
C SER A 8 -8.65 1.74 -0.37
N LEU A 9 -8.49 0.72 0.45
CA LEU A 9 -7.63 -0.43 0.14
C LEU A 9 -8.37 -1.29 -0.89
N GLY A 10 -7.94 -1.27 -2.14
CA GLY A 10 -8.36 -2.27 -3.12
C GLY A 10 -7.71 -3.63 -2.82
N PRO A 11 -8.42 -4.75 -2.96
CA PRO A 11 -7.79 -6.07 -2.92
C PRO A 11 -6.82 -6.21 -4.11
N GLY A 12 -5.66 -6.82 -3.86
CA GLY A 12 -4.59 -6.98 -4.84
C GLY A 12 -5.05 -7.69 -6.11
N GLY A 13 -5.07 -6.97 -7.23
CA GLY A 13 -5.24 -7.54 -8.56
C GLY A 13 -3.89 -8.03 -9.09
N LEU A 14 -3.72 -9.35 -9.18
CA LEU A 14 -2.61 -9.99 -9.88
C LEU A 14 -2.68 -9.64 -11.38
N LEU A 15 -1.64 -8.99 -11.90
CA LEU A 15 -1.43 -8.78 -13.34
C LEU A 15 -1.43 -10.13 -14.07
N ARG A 16 -2.43 -10.36 -14.93
CA ARG A 16 -2.38 -11.40 -15.96
C ARG A 16 -1.50 -10.92 -17.12
N SER A 17 -0.23 -11.26 -17.09
CA SER A 17 0.66 -11.14 -18.25
C SER A 17 0.30 -12.20 -19.29
N ALA A 18 -0.29 -11.76 -20.40
CA ALA A 18 -0.45 -12.59 -21.60
C ALA A 18 0.92 -12.79 -22.26
N ILE A 19 1.52 -13.96 -22.05
CA ILE A 19 2.73 -14.39 -22.77
C ILE A 19 2.27 -15.01 -24.10
N THR A 20 2.45 -14.26 -25.18
CA THR A 20 2.36 -14.77 -26.55
C THR A 20 3.59 -15.65 -26.80
N LEU A 21 3.40 -16.97 -26.75
CA LEU A 21 4.45 -17.96 -26.97
C LEU A 21 4.68 -18.15 -28.48
N THR A 22 5.70 -17.49 -29.03
CA THR A 22 6.16 -17.74 -30.41
C THR A 22 7.06 -18.97 -30.43
N LEU A 23 6.58 -20.03 -31.08
CA LEU A 23 7.30 -21.28 -31.31
C LEU A 23 8.47 -21.05 -32.29
N ALA A 24 9.70 -21.36 -31.88
CA ALA A 24 10.82 -21.61 -32.79
C ALA A 24 11.72 -22.72 -32.24
N LEU A 25 11.70 -23.86 -32.92
CA LEU A 25 12.66 -24.97 -32.80
C LEU A 25 14.05 -24.48 -33.25
N PRO A 26 15.15 -25.04 -32.70
CA PRO A 26 15.69 -26.21 -33.38
C PRO A 26 16.23 -27.34 -32.49
N LEU A 27 16.07 -28.52 -33.06
CA LEU A 27 16.75 -29.79 -32.87
C LEU A 27 18.28 -29.63 -32.72
N THR A 28 18.88 -30.23 -31.69
CA THR A 28 20.22 -30.85 -31.82
C THR A 28 20.36 -32.06 -30.89
N ILE A 29 21.02 -33.09 -31.43
CA ILE A 29 21.08 -34.48 -31.00
C ILE A 29 22.44 -34.77 -30.35
N GLY A 30 22.45 -35.68 -29.36
CA GLY A 30 23.60 -36.53 -28.96
C GLY A 30 24.63 -35.84 -28.05
N VAL A 31 25.22 -36.50 -27.05
CA VAL A 31 25.77 -37.86 -27.04
C VAL A 31 25.80 -38.42 -25.61
N TYR A 32 25.53 -39.72 -25.51
CA TYR A 32 25.75 -40.59 -24.36
C TYR A 32 27.23 -40.64 -23.93
N GLY A 33 27.50 -40.60 -22.63
CA GLY A 33 28.84 -40.81 -22.08
C GLY A 33 28.80 -41.42 -20.69
N CYS A 34 28.50 -42.73 -20.60
CA CYS A 34 28.86 -43.54 -19.44
C CYS A 34 30.39 -43.73 -19.42
N GLY A 35 31.03 -43.30 -18.33
CA GLY A 35 32.44 -43.52 -18.09
C GLY A 35 32.70 -43.71 -16.60
N SER A 36 32.63 -44.95 -16.14
CA SER A 36 33.19 -45.41 -14.88
C SER A 36 34.73 -45.32 -14.92
N SER A 37 35.38 -44.82 -13.87
CA SER A 37 36.49 -45.51 -13.19
C SER A 37 37.24 -44.63 -12.18
N SER A 38 37.46 -45.23 -11.01
CA SER A 38 38.63 -45.14 -10.13
C SER A 38 39.01 -43.81 -9.46
N ASP A 39 38.80 -43.81 -8.15
CA ASP A 39 39.81 -43.58 -7.10
C ASP A 39 41.18 -43.06 -7.57
N ARG A 40 41.45 -41.81 -7.22
CA ARG A 40 42.74 -41.38 -6.66
C ARG A 40 42.53 -39.99 -6.05
N SER A 41 42.51 -39.94 -4.72
CA SER A 41 42.71 -38.71 -3.96
C SER A 41 44.19 -38.34 -4.00
N PRO A 42 44.61 -37.21 -4.62
CA PRO A 42 45.76 -36.50 -4.14
C PRO A 42 45.29 -35.58 -3.01
N SER A 43 45.71 -35.92 -1.80
CA SER A 43 45.81 -34.98 -0.69
C SER A 43 46.76 -33.86 -1.11
N SER A 44 46.22 -32.83 -1.75
CA SER A 44 46.85 -31.53 -1.90
C SER A 44 46.00 -30.56 -1.11
N ASN A 45 46.38 -30.28 0.13
CA ASN A 45 45.90 -29.13 0.88
C ASN A 45 46.03 -27.91 -0.04
N PRO A 46 44.93 -27.31 -0.55
CA PRO A 46 45.05 -25.94 -1.02
C PRO A 46 45.38 -25.15 0.23
N ALA A 47 46.59 -24.62 0.30
CA ALA A 47 46.92 -23.59 1.27
C ALA A 47 45.82 -22.54 1.14
N SER A 48 44.94 -22.49 2.15
CA SER A 48 43.92 -21.47 2.25
C SER A 48 44.65 -20.14 2.19
N ILE A 49 44.63 -19.50 1.03
CA ILE A 49 45.06 -18.12 0.87
C ILE A 49 44.08 -17.34 1.73
N GLN A 50 44.43 -17.18 3.01
CA GLN A 50 43.76 -16.31 3.95
C GLN A 50 43.94 -14.92 3.36
N THR A 51 42.97 -14.52 2.56
CA THR A 51 42.90 -13.17 2.04
C THR A 51 42.85 -12.28 3.28
N PRO A 52 43.82 -11.37 3.48
CA PRO A 52 43.89 -10.59 4.71
C PRO A 52 42.54 -9.93 4.97
N ALA A 53 41.96 -10.21 6.14
CA ALA A 53 40.70 -9.61 6.54
C ALA A 53 40.85 -8.10 6.42
N ALA A 54 40.04 -7.48 5.56
CA ALA A 54 40.16 -6.06 5.29
C ALA A 54 39.93 -5.28 6.60
N ALA A 55 40.93 -4.49 7.02
CA ALA A 55 40.91 -3.79 8.30
C ALA A 55 39.93 -2.61 8.27
N LEU A 56 39.20 -2.38 9.36
CA LEU A 56 38.28 -1.24 9.52
C LEU A 56 38.98 0.11 9.25
N PRO A 57 38.25 1.17 8.84
CA PRO A 57 38.85 2.49 8.69
C PRO A 57 39.43 2.99 10.01
N GLU A 58 40.56 3.71 9.97
CA GLU A 58 41.24 4.23 11.16
C GLU A 58 40.52 5.44 11.78
N VAL A 59 39.67 6.12 11.00
CA VAL A 59 38.85 7.26 11.44
C VAL A 59 37.68 6.77 12.28
N ALA A 60 37.25 7.54 13.30
CA ALA A 60 36.08 7.18 14.11
C ALA A 60 34.81 6.98 13.26
N ALA A 61 33.95 6.03 13.64
CA ALA A 61 32.77 5.66 12.85
C ALA A 61 31.81 6.84 12.61
N ALA A 62 31.62 7.71 13.62
CA ALA A 62 30.83 8.93 13.47
C ALA A 62 31.40 9.86 12.39
N ASP A 63 32.71 10.09 12.40
CA ASP A 63 33.38 10.96 11.43
C ASP A 63 33.36 10.34 10.04
N TYR A 64 33.56 9.02 9.91
CA TYR A 64 33.44 8.30 8.64
C TYR A 64 32.03 8.39 8.08
N LEU A 65 30.99 8.19 8.90
CA LEU A 65 29.60 8.33 8.46
C LEU A 65 29.30 9.78 8.03
N ARG A 66 29.79 10.80 8.76
CA ARG A 66 29.66 12.21 8.33
C ARG A 66 30.36 12.47 6.99
N GLN A 67 31.54 11.90 6.76
CA GLN A 67 32.24 12.02 5.48
C GLN A 67 31.44 11.40 4.33
N VAL A 68 30.83 10.23 4.56
CA VAL A 68 29.95 9.56 3.59
C VAL A 68 28.75 10.45 3.27
N LEU A 69 28.00 10.93 4.27
CA LEU A 69 26.83 11.79 4.06
C LEU A 69 27.21 13.14 3.42
N THR A 70 28.35 13.71 3.79
CA THR A 70 28.89 14.93 3.16
C THR A 70 29.18 14.71 1.67
N ARG A 71 29.61 13.51 1.27
CA ARG A 71 29.80 13.17 -0.15
C ARG A 71 28.47 13.17 -0.91
N TYR A 72 27.39 12.62 -0.33
CA TYR A 72 26.04 12.71 -0.92
C TYR A 72 25.60 14.18 -1.07
N ARG A 73 25.77 14.99 -0.03
CA ARG A 73 25.45 16.41 -0.10
C ARG A 73 26.28 17.16 -1.14
N ASN A 74 27.53 16.78 -1.38
CA ASN A 74 28.41 17.50 -2.30
C ASN A 74 28.44 16.93 -3.73
N THR A 75 27.84 15.77 -3.99
CA THR A 75 27.84 15.18 -5.35
C THR A 75 26.98 15.97 -6.32
N ARG A 76 27.38 16.07 -7.59
CA ARG A 76 26.53 16.68 -8.64
C ARG A 76 25.60 15.69 -9.29
N ALA A 77 25.91 14.40 -9.21
CA ALA A 77 25.08 13.36 -9.77
C ALA A 77 24.96 12.20 -8.79
N TYR A 78 23.81 11.54 -8.81
CA TYR A 78 23.53 10.36 -8.03
C TYR A 78 22.39 9.59 -8.70
N GLN A 79 22.43 8.27 -8.67
CA GLN A 79 21.30 7.44 -9.07
C GLN A 79 21.31 6.16 -8.26
N ASP A 80 20.12 5.65 -7.92
CA ASP A 80 19.91 4.30 -7.43
C ASP A 80 18.67 3.64 -8.05
N GLN A 81 18.49 2.35 -7.72
CA GLN A 81 17.27 1.57 -7.87
C GLN A 81 16.92 0.94 -6.52
N GLY A 82 16.52 1.79 -5.58
CA GLY A 82 16.13 1.40 -4.25
C GLY A 82 14.93 0.43 -4.16
N GLU A 83 14.89 -0.32 -3.07
CA GLU A 83 13.73 -1.10 -2.66
C GLU A 83 13.69 -1.20 -1.13
N VAL A 84 12.49 -1.02 -0.58
CA VAL A 84 12.23 -1.25 0.85
C VAL A 84 11.75 -2.68 1.01
N ARG A 85 12.38 -3.44 1.90
CA ARG A 85 12.06 -4.82 2.22
C ARG A 85 11.59 -4.90 3.66
N LEU A 86 10.35 -5.31 3.84
CA LEU A 86 9.75 -5.52 5.16
C LEU A 86 9.57 -7.01 5.40
N ARG A 87 10.00 -7.50 6.57
CA ARG A 87 9.66 -8.84 7.06
C ARG A 87 8.69 -8.72 8.23
N VAL A 88 7.56 -9.39 8.11
CA VAL A 88 6.48 -9.41 9.12
C VAL A 88 6.16 -10.84 9.52
N GLN A 89 5.65 -11.03 10.73
CA GLN A 89 5.20 -12.33 11.22
C GLN A 89 3.79 -12.24 11.79
N LYS A 90 2.95 -13.22 11.43
CA LYS A 90 1.62 -13.45 11.99
C LYS A 90 1.41 -14.96 12.09
N ASP A 91 0.96 -15.43 13.25
CA ASP A 91 0.70 -16.86 13.51
C ASP A 91 1.87 -17.78 13.09
N ASP A 92 3.09 -17.39 13.48
CA ASP A 92 4.35 -18.05 13.13
C ASP A 92 4.72 -18.13 11.64
N ARG A 93 3.89 -17.56 10.77
CA ARG A 93 4.19 -17.40 9.36
C ARG A 93 4.97 -16.10 9.13
N LEU A 94 6.18 -16.23 8.58
CA LEU A 94 6.98 -15.09 8.15
C LEU A 94 6.61 -14.72 6.70
N GLU A 95 6.26 -13.46 6.48
CA GLU A 95 5.99 -12.91 5.16
C GLU A 95 6.99 -11.79 4.85
N ARG A 96 7.35 -11.68 3.57
CA ARG A 96 8.18 -10.59 3.07
C ARG A 96 7.35 -9.72 2.12
N ARG A 97 7.31 -8.43 2.41
CA ARG A 97 6.77 -7.39 1.52
C ARG A 97 7.92 -6.58 0.94
N THR A 98 7.77 -6.11 -0.28
CA THR A 98 8.79 -5.29 -0.94
C THR A 98 8.11 -4.17 -1.69
N ALA A 99 8.67 -2.96 -1.64
CA ALA A 99 8.15 -1.82 -2.36
C ALA A 99 9.30 -1.06 -3.05
N PRO A 100 9.13 -0.63 -4.31
CA PRO A 100 10.18 0.06 -5.05
C PRO A 100 10.36 1.50 -4.57
N MET A 101 11.59 1.99 -4.66
CA MET A 101 11.92 3.37 -4.37
C MET A 101 13.12 3.80 -5.20
N GLN A 102 13.10 4.94 -5.86
CA GLN A 102 14.16 5.36 -6.76
C GLN A 102 14.43 6.84 -6.58
N VAL A 103 15.72 7.20 -6.54
CA VAL A 103 16.16 8.60 -6.58
C VAL A 103 17.25 8.73 -7.64
N ALA A 104 17.11 9.75 -8.49
CA ALA A 104 18.16 10.18 -9.40
C ALA A 104 18.30 11.71 -9.32
N LEU A 105 19.55 12.19 -9.27
CA LEU A 105 19.92 13.59 -9.21
C LEU A 105 21.00 13.84 -10.27
N GLN A 106 20.86 14.90 -11.05
CA GLN A 106 21.88 15.38 -11.99
C GLN A 106 21.83 16.91 -12.05
N GLY A 107 22.81 17.56 -11.42
CA GLY A 107 22.86 19.00 -11.28
C GLY A 107 21.67 19.53 -10.48
N SER A 108 20.82 20.32 -11.14
CA SER A 108 19.57 20.86 -10.61
C SER A 108 18.37 19.94 -10.84
N THR A 109 18.53 18.89 -11.64
CA THR A 109 17.45 17.97 -12.00
C THR A 109 17.37 16.82 -11.01
N ILE A 110 16.17 16.53 -10.50
CA ILE A 110 15.91 15.41 -9.60
C ILE A 110 14.67 14.64 -10.04
N TRP A 111 14.78 13.31 -9.99
CA TRP A 111 13.70 12.36 -10.15
C TRP A 111 13.55 11.55 -8.87
N VAL A 112 12.31 11.39 -8.41
CA VAL A 112 11.95 10.57 -7.27
C VAL A 112 10.76 9.70 -7.65
N ALA A 113 10.90 8.39 -7.48
CA ALA A 113 9.79 7.45 -7.52
C ALA A 113 9.73 6.71 -6.19
N ALA A 114 8.80 7.06 -5.31
CA ALA A 114 8.66 6.45 -3.99
C ALA A 114 7.27 5.85 -3.85
N TYR A 115 7.19 4.51 -3.87
CA TYR A 115 5.90 3.79 -3.86
C TYR A 115 5.04 4.18 -5.07
N ASP A 116 3.94 4.89 -4.85
CA ASP A 116 3.08 5.44 -5.89
C ASP A 116 3.33 6.94 -6.12
N ALA A 117 4.11 7.62 -5.26
CA ALA A 117 4.44 9.02 -5.47
C ALA A 117 5.55 9.16 -6.52
N ARG A 118 5.38 10.13 -7.43
CA ARG A 118 6.37 10.50 -8.44
C ARG A 118 6.63 11.99 -8.33
N LEU A 119 7.89 12.38 -8.46
CA LEU A 119 8.31 13.77 -8.46
C LEU A 119 9.46 13.98 -9.43
N TRP A 120 9.32 14.97 -10.29
CA TRP A 120 10.34 15.49 -11.16
C TRP A 120 10.58 16.96 -10.83
N SER A 121 11.81 17.42 -10.79
CA SER A 121 12.11 18.85 -10.82
C SER A 121 13.35 19.09 -11.66
N ASP A 122 13.31 20.10 -12.49
CA ASP A 122 14.44 20.58 -13.30
C ASP A 122 14.66 22.08 -13.09
N THR A 123 15.31 22.76 -14.03
CA THR A 123 15.54 24.21 -14.00
C THR A 123 14.32 25.05 -14.34
N GLU A 124 13.27 24.46 -14.92
CA GLU A 124 12.09 25.15 -15.43
C GLU A 124 10.87 24.95 -14.53
N MET A 125 10.70 23.75 -13.97
CA MET A 125 9.51 23.41 -13.18
C MET A 125 9.74 22.24 -12.21
N THR A 126 8.76 22.08 -11.33
CA THR A 126 8.56 20.87 -10.54
C THR A 126 7.24 20.24 -10.96
N LEU A 127 7.24 18.94 -11.22
CA LEU A 127 6.07 18.14 -11.48
C LEU A 127 5.94 17.06 -10.40
N GLY A 128 4.73 16.79 -9.93
CA GLY A 128 4.48 15.69 -9.03
C GLY A 128 3.14 15.02 -9.31
N TRP A 129 3.06 13.71 -9.15
CA TRP A 129 1.82 12.95 -9.41
C TRP A 129 1.79 11.64 -8.63
N ILE A 130 0.60 11.03 -8.58
CA ILE A 130 0.38 9.74 -7.92
C ILE A 130 0.17 8.68 -9.02
N ALA A 131 1.13 7.76 -9.14
CA ALA A 131 1.14 6.63 -10.06
C ALA A 131 0.34 5.43 -9.50
N ASP A 132 -0.91 5.65 -9.14
CA ASP A 132 -1.83 4.63 -8.60
C ASP A 132 -2.95 4.33 -9.62
N GLU A 133 -2.81 3.21 -10.34
CA GLU A 133 -3.75 2.80 -11.40
C GLU A 133 -5.19 2.57 -10.88
N GLN A 134 -5.36 2.20 -9.60
CA GLN A 134 -6.69 1.99 -9.01
C GLN A 134 -7.49 3.29 -8.90
N THR A 135 -6.78 4.43 -8.94
CA THR A 135 -7.36 5.77 -8.84
C THR A 135 -7.32 6.53 -10.17
N ASP A 136 -7.04 5.83 -11.28
CA ASP A 136 -6.76 6.43 -12.59
C ASP A 136 -5.66 7.51 -12.49
N LEU A 137 -4.56 7.16 -11.81
CA LEU A 137 -3.45 8.07 -11.52
C LEU A 137 -3.90 9.34 -10.79
N HIS A 138 -4.81 9.15 -9.83
CA HIS A 138 -5.45 10.22 -9.06
C HIS A 138 -6.20 11.22 -9.96
N ASP A 139 -7.07 10.70 -10.83
CA ASP A 139 -7.83 11.47 -11.83
C ASP A 139 -6.91 12.27 -12.78
N GLY A 140 -5.75 11.68 -13.11
CA GLY A 140 -4.72 12.27 -13.96
C GLY A 140 -4.09 13.56 -13.44
N GLN A 141 -4.28 13.92 -12.16
CA GLN A 141 -3.77 15.17 -11.61
C GLN A 141 -2.23 15.19 -11.57
N VAL A 142 -1.65 16.30 -12.06
CA VAL A 142 -0.21 16.58 -11.99
C VAL A 142 -0.01 17.92 -11.32
N VAL A 143 0.60 17.93 -10.13
CA VAL A 143 0.95 19.20 -9.48
C VAL A 143 2.12 19.84 -10.20
N VAL A 144 2.00 21.13 -10.50
CA VAL A 144 3.03 21.95 -11.13
C VAL A 144 3.49 23.02 -10.15
N GLY A 145 4.79 23.06 -9.91
CA GLY A 145 5.47 24.06 -9.11
C GLY A 145 6.51 24.81 -9.93
N ALA A 146 6.99 25.93 -9.38
CA ALA A 146 8.20 26.57 -9.86
C ALA A 146 9.41 25.62 -9.71
N PRO A 147 10.54 25.87 -10.38
CA PRO A 147 11.69 25.01 -10.24
C PRO A 147 12.24 25.08 -8.81
N ALA A 148 12.47 23.92 -8.20
CA ALA A 148 12.90 23.82 -6.80
C ALA A 148 14.28 24.47 -6.56
N SER A 149 15.09 24.58 -7.60
CA SER A 149 16.44 25.17 -7.58
C SER A 149 16.47 26.69 -7.38
N GLN A 150 15.38 27.42 -7.65
CA GLN A 150 15.34 28.90 -7.51
C GLN A 150 15.42 29.39 -6.06
N ARG A 151 15.28 28.51 -5.07
CA ARG A 151 15.28 28.86 -3.64
C ARG A 151 16.39 28.21 -2.84
N GLY A 152 17.19 27.34 -3.46
CA GLY A 152 18.28 26.63 -2.79
C GLY A 152 19.61 27.34 -2.93
N ASP A 153 20.48 27.14 -1.96
CA ASP A 153 21.91 27.40 -2.15
C ASP A 153 22.43 26.44 -3.25
N GLN A 154 23.18 26.97 -4.22
CA GLN A 154 23.90 26.19 -5.25
C GLN A 154 23.03 25.52 -6.34
N ASN A 155 21.90 26.12 -6.75
CA ASN A 155 21.02 25.59 -7.81
C ASN A 155 20.45 24.19 -7.51
N ARG A 156 20.31 23.81 -6.24
CA ARG A 156 19.71 22.53 -5.86
C ARG A 156 18.28 22.66 -5.35
N PRO A 157 17.42 21.68 -5.62
CA PRO A 157 16.13 21.55 -4.95
C PRO A 157 16.27 21.49 -3.43
N THR A 158 15.39 22.18 -2.69
CA THR A 158 15.27 21.98 -1.24
C THR A 158 14.22 20.93 -0.91
N LEU A 159 14.45 20.14 0.14
CA LEU A 159 13.54 19.06 0.54
C LEU A 159 12.13 19.58 0.86
N ASP A 160 12.03 20.68 1.62
CA ASP A 160 10.76 21.33 1.97
C ASP A 160 9.95 21.74 0.74
N TYR A 161 10.63 22.18 -0.33
CA TYR A 161 9.97 22.58 -1.55
C TYR A 161 9.43 21.38 -2.33
N LEU A 162 10.21 20.30 -2.44
CA LEU A 162 9.80 19.07 -3.12
C LEU A 162 8.59 18.41 -2.43
N LEU A 163 8.54 18.49 -1.10
CA LEU A 163 7.48 17.87 -0.29
C LEU A 163 6.34 18.83 0.08
N LYS A 164 6.22 19.97 -0.62
CA LYS A 164 5.23 21.00 -0.32
C LYS A 164 3.79 20.53 -0.52
N ASP A 165 3.53 19.66 -1.49
CA ASP A 165 2.19 19.11 -1.71
C ASP A 165 1.84 18.07 -0.62
N PRO A 166 0.79 18.29 0.18
CA PRO A 166 0.48 17.44 1.31
C PRO A 166 0.02 16.02 0.91
N LEU A 167 -0.59 15.85 -0.27
CA LEU A 167 -1.02 14.53 -0.73
C LEU A 167 0.16 13.70 -1.23
N LEU A 168 1.08 14.30 -1.99
CA LEU A 168 2.32 13.63 -2.38
C LEU A 168 3.16 13.25 -1.16
N SER A 169 3.35 14.20 -0.24
CA SER A 169 4.10 13.95 1.00
C SER A 169 3.45 12.83 1.82
N ALA A 170 2.12 12.85 1.98
CA ALA A 170 1.39 11.78 2.66
C ALA A 170 1.57 10.42 1.96
N ARG A 171 1.57 10.36 0.62
CA ARG A 171 1.81 9.11 -0.12
C ARG A 171 3.24 8.60 0.06
N MET A 172 4.24 9.47 0.08
CA MET A 172 5.63 9.08 0.37
C MET A 172 5.80 8.56 1.81
N VAL A 173 5.17 9.23 2.78
CA VAL A 173 5.24 8.84 4.20
C VAL A 173 4.47 7.55 4.49
N ALA A 174 3.33 7.35 3.83
CA ALA A 174 2.49 6.16 4.02
C ALA A 174 3.12 4.87 3.45
N GLY A 175 4.16 4.99 2.63
CA GLY A 175 4.84 3.83 2.07
C GLY A 175 5.56 2.98 3.11
N LEU A 176 5.97 1.78 2.68
CA LEU A 176 6.43 0.67 3.53
C LEU A 176 7.52 1.05 4.56
N GLY A 177 8.43 1.95 4.20
CA GLY A 177 9.54 2.41 5.06
C GLY A 177 9.58 3.92 5.27
N GLY A 178 8.47 4.63 5.00
CA GLY A 178 8.41 6.08 5.04
C GLY A 178 9.10 6.75 3.84
N PRO A 179 9.40 8.07 3.93
CA PRO A 179 10.00 8.82 2.83
C PRO A 179 11.44 8.32 2.52
N PRO A 180 11.91 8.45 1.26
CA PRO A 180 13.26 8.01 0.91
C PRO A 180 14.34 8.78 1.70
N PRO A 181 15.14 8.13 2.55
CA PRO A 181 16.19 8.81 3.32
C PRO A 181 17.29 9.37 2.40
N GLN A 182 17.41 8.89 1.16
CA GLN A 182 18.34 9.46 0.17
C GLN A 182 18.04 10.93 -0.11
N LEU A 183 16.78 11.37 -0.02
CA LEU A 183 16.44 12.79 -0.22
C LEU A 183 17.04 13.66 0.87
N GLU A 184 16.99 13.20 2.12
CA GLU A 184 17.65 13.87 3.24
C GLU A 184 19.17 13.92 3.00
N TRP A 185 19.80 12.81 2.62
CA TRP A 185 21.25 12.76 2.40
C TRP A 185 21.74 13.67 1.25
N LEU A 186 20.92 13.84 0.21
CA LEU A 186 21.27 14.62 -0.98
C LEU A 186 20.96 16.11 -0.83
N LEU A 187 19.88 16.46 -0.12
CA LEU A 187 19.27 17.79 -0.17
C LEU A 187 19.21 18.51 1.17
N ASP A 188 19.24 17.79 2.30
CA ASP A 188 19.22 18.44 3.62
C ASP A 188 20.61 19.02 3.95
N PRO A 189 20.70 20.24 4.51
CA PRO A 189 21.98 20.81 4.95
C PRO A 189 22.67 19.95 6.02
N ASP A 190 21.90 19.35 6.93
CA ASP A 190 22.35 18.58 8.09
C ASP A 190 21.74 17.17 8.08
N PRO A 191 22.12 16.32 7.10
CA PRO A 191 21.49 15.02 6.91
C PRO A 191 21.69 14.13 8.13
N MET A 192 20.60 13.49 8.57
CA MET A 192 20.55 12.63 9.73
C MET A 192 20.99 13.35 11.02
N ALA A 193 20.71 14.65 11.16
CA ALA A 193 21.09 15.47 12.32
C ALA A 193 20.80 14.79 13.67
N LYS A 194 19.67 14.06 13.76
CA LYS A 194 19.28 13.30 14.96
C LYS A 194 20.31 12.26 15.42
N LEU A 195 21.15 11.75 14.52
CA LEU A 195 22.24 10.81 14.85
C LEU A 195 23.47 11.51 15.43
N PHE A 196 23.71 12.77 15.06
CA PHE A 196 24.95 13.49 15.37
C PHE A 196 24.80 14.58 16.45
N GLY A 197 23.58 14.90 16.87
CA GLY A 197 23.32 15.96 17.85
C GLY A 197 23.84 15.67 19.26
N ASP A 198 24.17 16.73 20.00
CA ASP A 198 24.72 16.66 21.35
C ASP A 198 23.82 15.88 22.30
N ALA A 199 24.40 14.93 23.04
CA ALA A 199 23.72 14.05 24.01
C ALA A 199 23.01 14.78 25.18
N GLN A 200 22.99 16.12 25.19
CA GLN A 200 22.41 16.94 26.24
C GLN A 200 20.89 16.77 26.41
N ALA A 201 20.20 16.14 25.45
CA ALA A 201 18.79 15.79 25.56
C ALA A 201 18.50 14.50 26.35
N GLY A 202 19.51 13.86 26.96
CA GLY A 202 19.32 12.69 27.85
C GLY A 202 19.04 11.36 27.14
N GLY A 203 19.12 11.33 25.81
CA GLY A 203 19.01 10.12 24.99
C GLY A 203 20.33 9.41 24.77
N GLU A 204 20.31 8.08 24.65
CA GLU A 204 21.49 7.30 24.24
C GLU A 204 21.76 7.54 22.75
N ARG A 205 22.96 8.04 22.43
CA ARG A 205 23.42 8.21 21.06
C ARG A 205 24.81 7.61 20.90
N THR A 206 24.93 6.63 20.02
CA THR A 206 26.19 5.92 19.76
C THR A 206 26.33 5.66 18.28
N ILE A 207 27.53 5.88 17.73
CA ILE A 207 27.86 5.53 16.35
C ILE A 207 29.19 4.78 16.38
N GLU A 208 29.15 3.49 16.05
CA GLU A 208 30.28 2.58 16.17
C GLU A 208 30.43 1.70 14.92
N TYR A 209 31.64 1.22 14.67
CA TYR A 209 31.85 0.16 13.69
C TYR A 209 31.36 -1.16 14.27
N GLU A 210 30.44 -1.81 13.57
CA GLU A 210 29.97 -3.14 13.94
C GLU A 210 30.87 -4.21 13.34
N SER A 211 31.20 -4.10 12.05
CA SER A 211 32.06 -5.07 11.35
C SER A 211 32.49 -4.59 9.97
N MET A 212 33.34 -5.38 9.31
CA MET A 212 33.56 -5.34 7.86
C MET A 212 33.09 -6.66 7.25
N GLN A 213 32.23 -6.60 6.25
CA GLN A 213 31.65 -7.79 5.64
C GLN A 213 31.66 -7.68 4.13
N ARG A 214 31.92 -8.80 3.46
CA ARG A 214 31.77 -8.91 2.01
C ARG A 214 30.33 -9.29 1.70
N ARG A 215 29.61 -8.41 1.02
CA ARG A 215 28.20 -8.61 0.62
C ARG A 215 28.04 -8.25 -0.85
N ASP A 216 27.42 -9.13 -1.61
CA ASP A 216 27.26 -9.01 -3.07
C ASP A 216 28.61 -8.78 -3.79
N GLY A 217 29.67 -9.41 -3.30
CA GLY A 217 31.03 -9.31 -3.83
C GLY A 217 31.77 -8.00 -3.49
N ILE A 218 31.16 -7.11 -2.70
CA ILE A 218 31.72 -5.81 -2.32
C ILE A 218 32.07 -5.84 -0.82
N ASP A 219 33.25 -5.33 -0.47
CA ASP A 219 33.64 -5.16 0.94
C ASP A 219 32.96 -3.91 1.50
N GLN A 220 32.10 -4.12 2.49
CA GLN A 220 31.25 -3.11 3.09
C GLN A 220 31.61 -2.90 4.56
N VAL A 221 31.74 -1.64 4.96
CA VAL A 221 31.84 -1.24 6.36
C VAL A 221 30.43 -1.17 6.94
N VAL A 222 30.20 -1.84 8.06
CA VAL A 222 28.93 -1.83 8.77
C VAL A 222 29.03 -0.87 9.95
N ILE A 223 28.22 0.18 9.93
CA ILE A 223 28.13 1.16 11.02
C ILE A 223 26.78 1.02 11.69
N ARG A 224 26.81 0.81 13.00
CA ARG A 224 25.62 0.83 13.85
C ARG A 224 25.48 2.22 14.46
N ALA A 225 24.33 2.85 14.25
CA ALA A 225 24.00 4.15 14.83
C ALA A 225 22.72 4.03 15.66
N VAL A 226 22.80 4.40 16.93
CA VAL A 226 21.67 4.44 17.86
C VAL A 226 21.32 5.90 18.12
N ALA A 227 20.03 6.22 18.04
CA ALA A 227 19.48 7.49 18.51
C ALA A 227 18.19 7.21 19.28
N ASP A 228 18.25 7.37 20.60
CA ASP A 228 17.16 7.03 21.52
C ASP A 228 16.79 5.54 21.43
N ARG A 229 15.62 5.24 20.83
CA ARG A 229 15.13 3.86 20.62
C ARG A 229 15.35 3.37 19.20
N ASP A 230 15.75 4.25 18.30
CA ASP A 230 15.95 3.93 16.90
C ASP A 230 17.36 3.40 16.69
N VAL A 231 17.47 2.28 15.99
CA VAL A 231 18.74 1.66 15.61
C VAL A 231 18.81 1.60 14.09
N TYR A 232 19.83 2.22 13.54
CA TYR A 232 20.18 2.18 12.13
C TYR A 232 21.43 1.32 11.94
N ARG A 233 21.47 0.54 10.85
CA ARG A 233 22.73 -0.06 10.38
C ARG A 233 23.02 0.33 8.94
N PHE A 234 24.10 1.04 8.73
CA PHE A 234 24.55 1.46 7.40
C PHE A 234 25.54 0.45 6.85
N TRP A 235 25.27 -0.03 5.65
CA TRP A 235 26.14 -0.92 4.90
C TRP A 235 26.81 -0.12 3.78
N ILE A 236 28.08 0.23 3.96
CA ILE A 236 28.76 1.24 3.14
C ILE A 236 29.86 0.59 2.31
N ASP A 237 29.79 0.70 0.99
CA ASP A 237 30.88 0.34 0.08
C ASP A 237 32.11 1.17 0.42
N ARG A 238 33.14 0.50 0.95
CA ARG A 238 34.34 1.17 1.48
C ARG A 238 35.07 1.98 0.42
N LYS A 239 35.18 1.45 -0.81
CA LYS A 239 35.97 2.04 -1.88
C LYS A 239 35.28 3.26 -2.47
N ARG A 240 33.95 3.20 -2.56
CA ARG A 240 33.13 4.26 -3.17
C ARG A 240 32.51 5.22 -2.16
N SER A 241 32.67 4.98 -0.85
CA SER A 241 32.01 5.73 0.22
C SER A 241 30.51 5.89 -0.05
N LEU A 242 29.86 4.79 -0.43
CA LEU A 242 28.50 4.78 -0.95
C LEU A 242 27.64 3.82 -0.14
N VAL A 243 26.48 4.26 0.32
CA VAL A 243 25.54 3.42 1.05
C VAL A 243 24.92 2.41 0.07
N ARG A 244 24.98 1.12 0.40
CA ARG A 244 24.39 0.02 -0.37
C ARG A 244 23.09 -0.49 0.24
N SER A 245 22.99 -0.45 1.57
CA SER A 245 21.73 -0.72 2.28
C SER A 245 21.72 -0.06 3.66
N VAL A 246 20.52 0.11 4.19
CA VAL A 246 20.28 0.60 5.55
C VAL A 246 19.25 -0.30 6.22
N ASP A 247 19.59 -0.89 7.37
CA ASP A 247 18.56 -1.46 8.25
C ASP A 247 17.92 -0.28 8.99
N LEU A 248 16.63 -0.07 8.73
CA LEU A 248 15.85 1.03 9.29
C LEU A 248 15.20 0.60 10.61
N PRO A 249 14.93 1.54 11.53
CA PRO A 249 14.16 1.25 12.73
C PRO A 249 12.78 0.68 12.38
N VAL A 250 12.38 -0.38 13.07
CA VAL A 250 11.04 -0.98 12.88
C VAL A 250 9.89 -0.03 13.26
N SER A 251 10.19 1.00 14.06
CA SER A 251 9.30 2.12 14.37
C SER A 251 8.90 2.93 13.13
N MET A 252 9.73 2.92 12.08
CA MET A 252 9.45 3.59 10.80
C MET A 252 8.58 2.76 9.84
N ALA A 253 8.35 1.48 10.13
CA ALA A 253 7.43 0.69 9.33
C ALA A 253 6.03 1.32 9.43
N GLY A 254 5.40 1.60 8.29
CA GLY A 254 4.13 2.31 8.24
C GLY A 254 3.10 1.77 9.22
N GLN A 255 2.38 2.67 9.91
CA GLN A 255 1.39 2.33 10.96
C GLN A 255 0.39 1.26 10.51
N GLN A 256 0.11 1.22 9.21
CA GLN A 256 -0.82 0.29 8.58
C GLN A 256 -0.46 -1.19 8.77
N VAL A 257 0.83 -1.53 8.88
CA VAL A 257 1.25 -2.93 9.08
C VAL A 257 0.89 -3.44 10.48
N GLN A 258 0.91 -2.57 11.49
CA GLN A 258 0.62 -2.96 12.88
C GLN A 258 -0.88 -3.16 13.11
N LEU A 259 -1.74 -2.50 12.32
CA LEU A 259 -3.21 -2.55 12.45
C LEU A 259 -3.79 -3.93 12.12
N ASP A 260 -3.12 -4.71 11.27
CA ASP A 260 -3.60 -6.02 10.79
C ASP A 260 -3.13 -7.21 11.67
N GLY A 261 -2.56 -6.92 12.84
CA GLY A 261 -2.04 -7.91 13.79
C GLY A 261 -0.67 -8.51 13.41
N TRP A 262 0.04 -7.90 12.45
CA TRP A 262 1.38 -8.34 12.04
C TRP A 262 2.46 -7.74 12.94
N LYS A 263 3.42 -8.57 13.35
CA LYS A 263 4.62 -8.11 14.04
C LYS A 263 5.75 -7.84 13.05
N VAL A 264 6.20 -6.58 12.98
CA VAL A 264 7.34 -6.19 12.17
C VAL A 264 8.64 -6.78 12.77
N ARG A 265 9.39 -7.54 11.96
CA ARG A 265 10.65 -8.18 12.36
C ARG A 265 11.88 -7.43 11.86
N SER A 266 11.84 -6.92 10.63
CA SER A 266 12.92 -6.12 10.07
C SER A 266 12.41 -5.20 8.96
N LEU A 267 13.04 -4.04 8.83
CA LEU A 267 12.84 -3.09 7.75
C LEU A 267 14.22 -2.76 7.15
N GLU A 268 14.39 -3.01 5.86
CA GLU A 268 15.67 -2.82 5.16
C GLU A 268 15.44 -1.97 3.91
N LEU A 269 16.21 -0.91 3.73
CA LEU A 269 16.36 -0.21 2.46
C LEU A 269 17.57 -0.78 1.71
N ARG A 270 17.39 -1.28 0.50
CA ARG A 270 18.51 -1.65 -0.40
C ARG A 270 18.60 -0.66 -1.54
N LEU A 271 19.81 -0.22 -1.86
CA LEU A 271 20.11 0.75 -2.92
C LEU A 271 20.86 0.05 -4.04
N ARG A 272 20.12 -0.65 -4.91
CA ARG A 272 20.73 -1.35 -6.05
C ARG A 272 21.26 -0.31 -7.04
N GLU A 273 22.34 -0.68 -7.73
CA GLU A 273 22.96 0.15 -8.77
C GLU A 273 23.33 1.57 -8.31
N ALA A 274 23.40 1.82 -6.99
CA ALA A 274 23.76 3.12 -6.47
C ALA A 274 25.12 3.56 -7.03
N THR A 275 25.18 4.81 -7.51
CA THR A 275 26.39 5.41 -8.08
C THR A 275 26.36 6.93 -7.96
N PHE A 276 27.52 7.56 -7.85
CA PHE A 276 27.69 9.01 -7.95
C PHE A 276 27.99 9.49 -9.38
N ASP A 277 28.31 8.54 -10.27
CA ASP A 277 28.67 8.81 -11.66
C ASP A 277 27.75 7.98 -12.58
N PRO A 278 26.45 8.31 -12.67
CA PRO A 278 25.55 7.66 -13.61
C PRO A 278 25.99 7.98 -15.05
N SER A 279 25.96 6.98 -15.94
CA SER A 279 26.37 7.14 -17.34
C SER A 279 25.26 7.67 -18.24
N THR A 280 24.01 7.67 -17.76
CA THR A 280 22.83 8.02 -18.53
C THR A 280 22.35 9.38 -18.08
N GLU A 281 22.08 10.26 -19.03
CA GLU A 281 21.48 11.56 -18.76
C GLU A 281 20.05 11.38 -18.26
N LEU A 282 19.69 12.16 -17.24
CA LEU A 282 18.37 12.14 -16.65
C LEU A 282 17.41 12.95 -17.52
N GLU A 283 16.69 12.26 -18.40
CA GLU A 283 15.68 12.84 -19.29
C GLU A 283 14.27 12.49 -18.83
N PHE A 284 13.32 13.43 -18.93
CA PHE A 284 11.93 13.19 -18.53
C PHE A 284 11.27 12.05 -19.32
N ASP A 285 11.56 11.92 -20.61
CA ASP A 285 10.98 10.86 -21.44
C ASP A 285 11.36 9.45 -20.96
N SER A 286 12.54 9.31 -20.34
CA SER A 286 13.01 8.02 -19.79
C SER A 286 12.21 7.54 -18.57
N ILE A 287 11.45 8.44 -17.92
CA ILE A 287 10.67 8.18 -16.71
C ILE A 287 9.16 8.41 -16.89
N ALA A 288 8.74 8.84 -18.09
CA ALA A 288 7.35 9.19 -18.40
C ALA A 288 6.41 7.97 -18.50
N THR A 289 6.89 6.73 -18.32
CA THR A 289 6.06 5.52 -18.40
C THR A 289 4.93 5.49 -17.38
N SER A 290 5.10 6.18 -16.24
CA SER A 290 4.07 6.34 -15.20
C SER A 290 3.37 7.70 -15.22
N PHE A 291 3.61 8.52 -16.24
CA PHE A 291 3.01 9.84 -16.36
C PHE A 291 1.57 9.74 -16.91
N PRO A 292 0.61 10.54 -16.42
CA PRO A 292 -0.77 10.49 -16.91
C PRO A 292 -0.87 10.76 -18.41
N ARG A 293 -1.68 9.95 -19.12
CA ARG A 293 -1.92 10.11 -20.57
C ARG A 293 -2.71 11.38 -20.91
N SER A 294 -3.52 11.85 -19.98
CA SER A 294 -4.33 13.06 -20.09
C SER A 294 -4.15 13.87 -18.82
N PRO A 295 -2.98 14.51 -18.63
CA PRO A 295 -2.63 15.17 -17.38
C PRO A 295 -3.53 16.38 -17.13
N GLN A 296 -4.06 16.47 -15.91
CA GLN A 296 -4.73 17.66 -15.40
C GLN A 296 -3.74 18.44 -14.53
N TYR A 297 -3.14 19.49 -15.11
CA TYR A 297 -2.17 20.31 -14.39
C TYR A 297 -2.85 21.17 -13.32
N VAL A 298 -2.38 21.04 -12.07
CA VAL A 298 -2.91 21.73 -10.89
C VAL A 298 -1.78 22.36 -10.07
N GLY A 299 -2.05 23.44 -9.32
CA GLY A 299 -1.07 24.04 -8.40
C GLY A 299 -0.92 23.29 -7.06
N ALA A 300 -1.87 22.40 -6.76
CA ALA A 300 -1.85 21.47 -5.63
C ALA A 300 -2.81 20.31 -5.91
N LEU A 301 -2.48 19.11 -5.46
CA LEU A 301 -3.37 17.95 -5.62
C LEU A 301 -4.65 18.13 -4.80
N VAL A 302 -5.77 17.72 -5.39
CA VAL A 302 -7.09 17.72 -4.77
C VAL A 302 -7.46 16.29 -4.39
N PRO A 303 -7.86 16.00 -3.14
CA PRO A 303 -8.30 14.66 -2.76
C PRO A 303 -9.47 14.20 -3.62
N LEU A 304 -9.45 12.93 -4.04
CA LEU A 304 -10.55 12.37 -4.82
C LEU A 304 -11.86 12.43 -4.03
N PRO A 305 -12.99 12.68 -4.71
CA PRO A 305 -14.29 12.57 -4.06
C PRO A 305 -14.54 11.12 -3.65
N PRO A 306 -15.47 10.86 -2.70
CA PRO A 306 -15.89 9.50 -2.42
C PRO A 306 -16.42 8.82 -3.70
N PRO A 307 -16.25 7.49 -3.83
CA PRO A 307 -16.78 6.78 -4.98
C PRO A 307 -18.29 6.91 -5.06
N GLU A 308 -18.84 6.77 -6.27
CA GLU A 308 -20.27 6.79 -6.49
C GLU A 308 -20.96 5.69 -5.65
N PRO A 309 -22.05 6.02 -4.92
CA PRO A 309 -22.88 5.00 -4.31
C PRO A 309 -23.33 3.99 -5.36
N SER A 310 -23.43 2.70 -4.99
CA SER A 310 -23.92 1.66 -5.90
C SER A 310 -25.23 2.11 -6.55
N SER A 311 -25.36 1.92 -7.88
CA SER A 311 -26.58 2.25 -8.63
C SER A 311 -27.80 1.44 -8.19
N LEU A 312 -27.58 0.37 -7.40
CA LEU A 312 -28.62 -0.42 -6.78
C LEU A 312 -29.26 0.30 -5.59
N ILE A 313 -28.53 1.19 -4.90
CA ILE A 313 -29.06 1.97 -3.79
C ILE A 313 -30.19 2.86 -4.28
N GLY A 314 -31.33 2.78 -3.60
CA GLY A 314 -32.57 3.43 -3.97
C GLY A 314 -33.39 2.69 -5.03
N GLY A 315 -32.82 1.67 -5.67
CA GLY A 315 -33.52 0.75 -6.57
C GLY A 315 -34.43 -0.21 -5.81
N ARG A 316 -35.44 -0.74 -6.51
CA ARG A 316 -36.32 -1.79 -5.99
C ARG A 316 -35.80 -3.16 -6.42
N LEU A 317 -35.80 -4.11 -5.48
CA LEU A 317 -35.45 -5.49 -5.76
C LEU A 317 -36.45 -6.14 -6.71
N LYS A 318 -35.94 -7.00 -7.59
CA LYS A 318 -36.78 -7.89 -8.38
C LYS A 318 -37.57 -8.80 -7.43
N PRO A 319 -38.85 -9.09 -7.73
CA PRO A 319 -39.62 -10.02 -6.90
C PRO A 319 -38.98 -11.40 -6.84
N PHE A 320 -38.75 -11.87 -5.62
CA PHE A 320 -38.45 -13.26 -5.31
C PHE A 320 -39.26 -13.70 -4.09
N ASP A 321 -39.46 -15.02 -3.96
CA ASP A 321 -40.09 -15.70 -2.82
C ASP A 321 -39.36 -17.03 -2.64
N VAL A 322 -38.61 -17.14 -1.54
CA VAL A 322 -37.80 -18.31 -1.21
C VAL A 322 -38.05 -18.69 0.24
N SER A 323 -37.95 -19.97 0.55
CA SER A 323 -38.02 -20.43 1.94
C SER A 323 -36.61 -20.55 2.52
N ASP A 324 -36.49 -20.31 3.81
CA ASP A 324 -35.26 -20.62 4.55
C ASP A 324 -34.96 -22.13 4.54
N LEU A 325 -33.77 -22.50 4.99
CA LEU A 325 -33.34 -23.92 5.06
C LEU A 325 -34.26 -24.79 5.93
N THR A 326 -35.04 -24.21 6.84
CA THR A 326 -36.00 -24.95 7.67
C THR A 326 -37.38 -25.10 7.01
N GLY A 327 -37.65 -24.37 5.93
CA GLY A 327 -38.96 -24.29 5.29
C GLY A 327 -40.02 -23.55 6.11
N ARG A 328 -39.64 -22.89 7.21
CA ARG A 328 -40.58 -22.25 8.15
C ARG A 328 -40.73 -20.76 7.89
N VAL A 329 -39.69 -20.13 7.37
CA VAL A 329 -39.65 -18.69 7.13
C VAL A 329 -39.61 -18.46 5.64
N ARG A 330 -40.59 -17.69 5.11
CA ARG A 330 -40.53 -17.21 3.74
C ARG A 330 -39.82 -15.86 3.70
N VAL A 331 -38.86 -15.75 2.80
CA VAL A 331 -38.09 -14.55 2.54
C VAL A 331 -38.48 -14.04 1.16
N THR A 332 -38.88 -12.78 1.11
CA THR A 332 -39.27 -12.14 -0.14
C THR A 332 -38.36 -10.95 -0.43
N HIS A 333 -38.50 -10.37 -1.61
CA HIS A 333 -37.87 -9.10 -1.97
C HIS A 333 -38.17 -7.94 -1.00
N ARG A 334 -39.26 -8.00 -0.22
CA ARG A 334 -39.58 -7.02 0.83
C ARG A 334 -38.99 -7.37 2.20
N GLY A 335 -38.18 -8.42 2.27
CA GLY A 335 -37.66 -8.95 3.52
C GLY A 335 -38.60 -9.94 4.21
N ILE A 336 -38.56 -9.93 5.54
CA ILE A 336 -39.29 -10.85 6.44
C ILE A 336 -39.80 -10.06 7.64
N ASP A 337 -41.09 -10.19 7.98
CA ASP A 337 -41.77 -9.90 9.26
C ASP A 337 -41.46 -8.59 10.03
N ARG A 338 -40.60 -7.73 9.49
CA ARG A 338 -39.98 -6.54 10.07
C ARG A 338 -39.92 -5.43 9.03
N GLN A 339 -39.72 -4.20 9.50
CA GLN A 339 -39.61 -3.04 8.61
C GLN A 339 -38.33 -3.05 7.78
N MET A 340 -37.25 -3.63 8.31
CA MET A 340 -35.95 -3.67 7.66
C MET A 340 -35.40 -5.09 7.63
N THR A 341 -34.75 -5.46 6.53
CA THR A 341 -34.03 -6.72 6.38
C THR A 341 -32.60 -6.46 5.93
N LEU A 342 -31.64 -6.98 6.68
CA LEU A 342 -30.22 -7.02 6.31
C LEU A 342 -29.90 -8.37 5.68
N PHE A 343 -29.59 -8.37 4.40
CA PHE A 343 -29.05 -9.53 3.69
C PHE A 343 -27.53 -9.57 3.86
N PHE A 344 -26.99 -10.69 4.33
CA PHE A 344 -25.55 -10.96 4.45
C PHE A 344 -25.15 -12.07 3.46
N CYS A 345 -24.06 -11.88 2.73
CA CYS A 345 -23.56 -12.89 1.79
C CYS A 345 -22.54 -13.81 2.48
N GLY A 346 -23.04 -14.92 3.01
CA GLY A 346 -22.27 -15.96 3.69
C GLY A 346 -21.82 -17.09 2.75
N GLN A 347 -21.25 -16.74 1.60
CA GLN A 347 -20.72 -17.72 0.64
C GLN A 347 -19.30 -18.16 1.04
N PHE A 348 -19.02 -19.44 0.85
CA PHE A 348 -17.76 -20.10 1.17
C PHE A 348 -17.35 -20.98 0.00
N SER A 349 -16.05 -21.01 -0.31
CA SER A 349 -15.60 -21.95 -1.34
C SER A 349 -15.60 -23.39 -0.83
N SER A 350 -15.97 -24.32 -1.72
CA SER A 350 -15.77 -25.76 -1.51
C SER A 350 -14.35 -26.21 -1.82
N ASP A 351 -13.62 -25.42 -2.62
CA ASP A 351 -12.34 -25.81 -3.18
C ASP A 351 -11.19 -25.29 -2.30
N SER A 352 -10.08 -26.02 -2.28
CA SER A 352 -8.96 -25.81 -1.33
C SER A 352 -7.91 -24.82 -1.84
N ASP A 353 -8.25 -23.99 -2.83
CA ASP A 353 -7.29 -23.10 -3.46
C ASP A 353 -6.97 -21.91 -2.55
N ALA A 354 -5.71 -21.46 -2.58
CA ALA A 354 -5.20 -20.46 -1.63
C ALA A 354 -5.95 -19.11 -1.72
N ASP A 355 -6.37 -18.71 -2.92
CA ASP A 355 -7.15 -17.49 -3.14
C ASP A 355 -8.56 -17.60 -2.55
N GLU A 356 -9.13 -18.80 -2.54
CA GLU A 356 -10.45 -19.07 -2.01
C GLU A 356 -10.48 -19.15 -0.48
N MET A 357 -9.38 -19.63 0.12
CA MET A 357 -9.19 -19.55 1.58
C MET A 357 -9.24 -18.10 2.09
N GLN A 358 -8.84 -17.12 1.27
CA GLN A 358 -8.92 -15.70 1.65
C GLN A 358 -10.37 -15.21 1.68
N GLY A 359 -11.20 -15.64 0.72
CA GLY A 359 -12.64 -15.34 0.70
C GLY A 359 -13.36 -15.91 1.92
N ASP A 360 -13.08 -17.16 2.27
CA ASP A 360 -13.60 -17.81 3.48
C ASP A 360 -13.25 -17.05 4.76
N ALA A 361 -12.00 -16.62 4.90
CA ALA A 361 -11.54 -15.84 6.05
C ALA A 361 -12.26 -14.48 6.13
N GLN A 362 -12.47 -13.82 4.99
CA GLN A 362 -13.23 -12.57 4.91
C GLN A 362 -14.69 -12.77 5.35
N THR A 363 -15.37 -13.80 4.85
CA THR A 363 -16.75 -14.12 5.25
C THR A 363 -16.86 -14.39 6.75
N MET A 364 -15.90 -15.12 7.33
CA MET A 364 -15.89 -15.39 8.78
C MET A 364 -15.65 -14.13 9.62
N ASN A 365 -14.74 -13.25 9.20
CA ASN A 365 -14.50 -11.98 9.88
C ASN A 365 -15.73 -11.07 9.83
N ALA A 366 -16.38 -11.00 8.66
CA ALA A 366 -17.60 -10.24 8.49
C ALA A 366 -18.76 -10.78 9.33
N LEU A 367 -18.89 -12.11 9.46
CA LEU A 367 -19.88 -12.73 10.34
C LEU A 367 -19.65 -12.36 11.82
N ALA A 368 -18.39 -12.40 12.29
CA ALA A 368 -18.05 -12.01 13.65
C ALA A 368 -18.37 -10.53 13.90
N ALA A 369 -18.04 -9.66 12.94
CA ALA A 369 -18.36 -8.24 13.00
C ALA A 369 -19.88 -7.98 12.97
N LEU A 370 -20.63 -8.71 12.14
CA LEU A 370 -22.09 -8.65 12.08
C LEU A 370 -22.73 -9.05 13.42
N SER A 371 -22.25 -10.14 14.04
CA SER A 371 -22.73 -10.55 15.37
C SER A 371 -22.45 -9.47 16.42
N HIS A 372 -21.25 -8.87 16.39
CA HIS A 372 -20.92 -7.78 17.31
C HIS A 372 -21.80 -6.55 17.08
N TRP A 373 -21.96 -6.13 15.82
CA TRP A 373 -22.81 -5.02 15.42
C TRP A 373 -24.26 -5.24 15.88
N GLN A 374 -24.82 -6.43 15.70
CA GLN A 374 -26.16 -6.76 16.17
C GLN A 374 -26.30 -6.57 17.69
N THR A 375 -25.30 -6.99 18.48
CA THR A 375 -25.34 -6.79 19.95
C THR A 375 -25.24 -5.34 20.38
N GLN A 376 -24.65 -4.46 19.54
CA GLN A 376 -24.58 -3.03 19.79
C GLN A 376 -25.88 -2.30 19.45
N LEU A 377 -26.74 -2.88 18.61
CA LEU A 377 -28.06 -2.33 18.34
C LEU A 377 -28.92 -2.40 19.61
N GLY A 378 -29.56 -1.29 19.99
CA GLY A 378 -30.52 -1.29 21.09
C GLY A 378 -31.78 -2.11 20.76
N ASP A 379 -32.48 -2.58 21.80
CA ASP A 379 -33.71 -3.38 21.68
C ASP A 379 -34.73 -2.84 20.67
N PRO A 380 -35.00 -1.51 20.57
CA PRO A 380 -35.96 -1.00 19.60
C PRO A 380 -35.54 -1.28 18.15
N MET A 381 -34.26 -1.09 17.82
CA MET A 381 -33.75 -1.33 16.47
C MET A 381 -33.70 -2.82 16.14
N GLN A 382 -33.27 -3.66 17.09
CA GLN A 382 -33.27 -5.11 16.91
C GLN A 382 -34.67 -5.67 16.64
N ARG A 383 -35.73 -5.06 17.21
CA ARG A 383 -37.12 -5.46 16.93
C ARG A 383 -37.61 -5.05 15.54
N GLN A 384 -36.95 -4.09 14.90
CA GLN A 384 -37.31 -3.60 13.56
C GLN A 384 -36.45 -4.19 12.45
N LEU A 385 -35.37 -4.90 12.80
CA LEU A 385 -34.41 -5.48 11.87
C LEU A 385 -34.49 -7.01 11.88
N ARG A 386 -34.51 -7.62 10.70
CA ARG A 386 -34.23 -9.05 10.51
C ARG A 386 -32.92 -9.24 9.74
N ILE A 387 -32.09 -10.19 10.16
CA ILE A 387 -30.87 -10.56 9.43
C ILE A 387 -31.09 -11.89 8.70
N VAL A 388 -30.78 -11.92 7.41
CA VAL A 388 -30.89 -13.07 6.52
C VAL A 388 -29.52 -13.34 5.90
N ALA A 389 -29.00 -14.55 6.07
CA ALA A 389 -27.77 -14.97 5.41
C ALA A 389 -28.10 -15.73 4.12
N LEU A 390 -27.58 -15.24 3.00
CA LEU A 390 -27.54 -15.96 1.73
C LEU A 390 -26.30 -16.84 1.72
N VAL A 391 -26.51 -18.15 1.66
CA VAL A 391 -25.44 -19.14 1.82
C VAL A 391 -25.47 -20.15 0.69
N ASP A 392 -24.31 -20.59 0.24
CA ASP A 392 -24.21 -21.85 -0.51
C ASP A 392 -24.31 -23.06 0.45
N ARG A 393 -24.21 -24.26 -0.11
CA ARG A 393 -24.21 -25.51 0.67
C ARG A 393 -23.12 -25.57 1.75
N ALA A 394 -21.92 -25.06 1.50
CA ALA A 394 -20.84 -25.09 2.50
C ALA A 394 -21.13 -24.11 3.64
N GLY A 395 -21.58 -22.89 3.31
CA GLY A 395 -22.02 -21.88 4.27
C GLY A 395 -23.22 -22.32 5.10
N ALA A 396 -24.17 -23.03 4.51
CA ALA A 396 -25.33 -23.57 5.20
C ALA A 396 -24.94 -24.46 6.40
N GLU A 397 -23.96 -25.36 6.21
CA GLU A 397 -23.47 -26.21 7.30
C GLU A 397 -22.67 -25.42 8.34
N ARG A 398 -21.82 -24.48 7.91
CA ARG A 398 -21.01 -23.65 8.82
C ARG A 398 -21.86 -22.71 9.68
N LEU A 399 -22.91 -22.12 9.11
CA LEU A 399 -23.74 -21.10 9.77
C LEU A 399 -24.98 -21.68 10.46
N ARG A 400 -25.17 -23.00 10.46
CA ARG A 400 -26.35 -23.68 11.01
C ARG A 400 -26.66 -23.32 12.46
N THR A 401 -25.63 -23.03 13.26
CA THR A 401 -25.75 -22.68 14.68
C THR A 401 -25.74 -21.17 14.96
N SER A 402 -25.69 -20.33 13.92
CA SER A 402 -25.59 -18.87 14.07
C SER A 402 -26.88 -18.21 14.58
N GLY A 403 -28.03 -18.89 14.48
CA GLY A 403 -29.33 -18.31 14.78
C GLY A 403 -29.87 -17.35 13.72
N LEU A 404 -29.15 -17.15 12.61
CA LEU A 404 -29.60 -16.36 11.47
C LEU A 404 -30.64 -17.11 10.63
N VAL A 405 -31.47 -16.37 9.89
CA VAL A 405 -32.32 -16.97 8.84
C VAL A 405 -31.43 -17.30 7.66
N LEU A 406 -31.29 -18.59 7.34
CA LEU A 406 -30.41 -19.07 6.27
C LEU A 406 -31.22 -19.35 5.01
N VAL A 407 -30.88 -18.71 3.90
CA VAL A 407 -31.47 -18.95 2.58
C VAL A 407 -30.40 -19.55 1.67
N GLN A 408 -30.71 -20.68 1.05
CA GLN A 408 -29.81 -21.35 0.11
C GLN A 408 -29.77 -20.61 -1.23
N ASP A 409 -28.57 -20.18 -1.63
CA ASP A 409 -28.29 -19.49 -2.90
C ASP A 409 -27.04 -20.09 -3.56
N ASP A 410 -27.10 -21.39 -3.89
CA ASP A 410 -25.95 -22.15 -4.44
C ASP A 410 -25.38 -21.56 -5.73
N ARG A 411 -26.17 -20.80 -6.49
CA ARG A 411 -25.75 -20.15 -7.74
C ARG A 411 -25.39 -18.68 -7.56
N GLY A 412 -25.47 -18.14 -6.34
CA GLY A 412 -25.24 -16.72 -6.05
C GLY A 412 -26.16 -15.78 -6.81
N THR A 413 -27.33 -16.24 -7.26
CA THR A 413 -28.21 -15.44 -8.13
C THR A 413 -28.88 -14.33 -7.32
N LEU A 414 -29.32 -14.64 -6.09
CA LEU A 414 -29.90 -13.62 -5.20
C LEU A 414 -28.82 -12.67 -4.69
N ALA A 415 -27.66 -13.19 -4.30
CA ALA A 415 -26.52 -12.36 -3.90
C ALA A 415 -26.12 -11.38 -5.01
N THR A 416 -26.04 -11.86 -6.26
CA THR A 416 -25.74 -11.01 -7.43
C THR A 416 -26.82 -9.96 -7.68
N ASP A 417 -28.11 -10.32 -7.61
CA ASP A 417 -29.21 -9.37 -7.78
C ASP A 417 -29.23 -8.27 -6.68
N LEU A 418 -28.69 -8.58 -5.49
CA LEU A 418 -28.49 -7.63 -4.39
C LEU A 418 -27.17 -6.84 -4.49
N GLY A 419 -26.31 -7.16 -5.46
CA GLY A 419 -24.98 -6.57 -5.59
C GLY A 419 -24.02 -6.94 -4.46
N LEU A 420 -24.23 -8.10 -3.83
CA LEU A 420 -23.42 -8.59 -2.73
C LEU A 420 -22.20 -9.37 -3.25
N GLN A 421 -21.07 -9.17 -2.58
CA GLN A 421 -19.89 -10.03 -2.61
C GLN A 421 -19.79 -10.82 -1.30
N PRO A 422 -19.06 -11.95 -1.25
CA PRO A 422 -18.81 -12.68 0.00
C PRO A 422 -18.34 -11.76 1.13
N GLY A 423 -18.97 -11.87 2.30
CA GLY A 423 -18.71 -11.02 3.46
C GLY A 423 -19.41 -9.66 3.49
N THR A 424 -20.04 -9.22 2.40
CA THR A 424 -20.77 -7.93 2.37
C THR A 424 -22.24 -8.05 2.80
N CYS A 425 -22.84 -6.90 3.11
CA CYS A 425 -24.22 -6.77 3.56
C CYS A 425 -25.01 -5.78 2.71
N CYS A 426 -26.32 -5.99 2.60
CA CYS A 426 -27.29 -5.13 1.91
C CYS A 426 -28.50 -4.92 2.81
N LEU A 427 -28.85 -3.67 3.11
CA LEU A 427 -30.01 -3.31 3.91
C LEU A 427 -31.17 -2.93 2.98
N VAL A 428 -32.34 -3.52 3.24
CA VAL A 428 -33.54 -3.41 2.41
C VAL A 428 -34.72 -3.03 3.30
N ASP A 429 -35.57 -2.11 2.84
CA ASP A 429 -36.80 -1.70 3.53
C ASP A 429 -38.02 -2.57 3.15
N ALA A 430 -39.15 -2.34 3.84
CA ALA A 430 -40.40 -3.06 3.62
C ALA A 430 -41.01 -2.82 2.22
N ASP A 431 -40.58 -1.81 1.48
CA ASP A 431 -40.98 -1.50 0.10
C ASP A 431 -40.05 -2.16 -0.93
N ALA A 432 -39.18 -3.07 -0.49
CA ALA A 432 -38.16 -3.74 -1.27
C ALA A 432 -37.12 -2.80 -1.88
N ARG A 433 -36.89 -1.64 -1.27
CA ARG A 433 -35.87 -0.69 -1.71
C ARG A 433 -34.56 -0.98 -1.00
N ILE A 434 -33.46 -1.01 -1.76
CA ILE A 434 -32.12 -1.10 -1.17
C ILE A 434 -31.77 0.27 -0.58
N VAL A 435 -31.46 0.32 0.71
CA VAL A 435 -31.07 1.57 1.38
C VAL A 435 -29.57 1.69 1.61
N TRP A 436 -28.85 0.57 1.67
CA TRP A 436 -27.41 0.56 1.93
C TRP A 436 -26.76 -0.75 1.48
N ILE A 437 -25.50 -0.70 1.04
CA ILE A 437 -24.64 -1.84 0.74
C ILE A 437 -23.24 -1.53 1.29
N GLY A 438 -22.60 -2.47 1.99
CA GLY A 438 -21.24 -2.29 2.51
C GLY A 438 -20.68 -3.51 3.26
N ASP A 439 -19.49 -3.37 3.85
CA ASP A 439 -18.78 -4.43 4.58
C ASP A 439 -18.69 -4.11 6.08
N LEU A 440 -19.54 -4.78 6.88
CA LEU A 440 -19.58 -4.60 8.33
C LEU A 440 -18.28 -5.01 9.05
N ALA A 441 -17.37 -5.74 8.40
CA ALA A 441 -16.05 -5.99 8.95
C ALA A 441 -15.24 -4.70 9.11
N THR A 442 -15.58 -3.65 8.35
CA THR A 442 -14.95 -2.34 8.49
C THR A 442 -15.70 -1.51 9.56
N PRO A 443 -14.99 -0.91 10.55
CA PRO A 443 -15.63 -0.13 11.59
C PRO A 443 -16.47 1.06 11.08
N LEU A 444 -16.05 1.66 9.97
CA LEU A 444 -16.76 2.78 9.35
C LEU A 444 -18.11 2.35 8.76
N ASP A 445 -18.15 1.21 8.08
CA ASP A 445 -19.39 0.70 7.50
C ASP A 445 -20.34 0.21 8.59
N ALA A 446 -19.85 -0.36 9.69
CA ALA A 446 -20.69 -0.72 10.83
C ALA A 446 -21.41 0.50 11.44
N VAL A 447 -20.68 1.60 11.65
CA VAL A 447 -21.26 2.87 12.12
C VAL A 447 -22.22 3.45 11.08
N THR A 448 -21.86 3.39 9.80
CA THR A 448 -22.71 3.88 8.70
C THR A 448 -24.01 3.09 8.61
N ALA A 449 -23.96 1.76 8.63
CA ALA A 449 -25.12 0.88 8.58
C ALA A 449 -26.08 1.14 9.76
N GLN A 450 -25.56 1.39 10.96
CA GLN A 450 -26.38 1.75 12.11
C GLN A 450 -27.09 3.10 11.91
N GLY A 451 -26.38 4.11 11.40
CA GLY A 451 -26.97 5.41 11.07
C GLY A 451 -28.05 5.31 9.99
N VAL A 452 -27.75 4.60 8.88
CA VAL A 452 -28.71 4.40 7.79
C VAL A 452 -29.95 3.63 8.28
N LEU A 453 -29.77 2.62 9.13
CA LEU A 453 -30.89 1.88 9.72
C LEU A 453 -31.77 2.79 10.56
N ALA A 454 -31.19 3.63 11.43
CA ALA A 454 -31.95 4.57 12.25
C ALA A 454 -32.71 5.59 11.39
N ASP A 455 -32.03 6.25 10.46
CA ASP A 455 -32.61 7.26 9.57
C ASP A 455 -33.74 6.66 8.71
N SER A 456 -33.58 5.43 8.21
CA SER A 456 -34.60 4.74 7.42
C SER A 456 -35.85 4.42 8.24
N LEU A 457 -35.69 4.01 9.51
CA LEU A 457 -36.80 3.75 10.43
C LEU A 457 -37.55 5.04 10.81
N GLU A 458 -36.89 6.20 10.75
CA GLU A 458 -37.50 7.52 10.91
C GLU A 458 -38.17 8.04 9.62
N GLY A 459 -38.09 7.28 8.52
CA GLY A 459 -38.72 7.63 7.23
C GLY A 459 -37.88 8.59 6.37
N ILE A 460 -36.60 8.76 6.66
CA ILE A 460 -35.69 9.56 5.84
C ILE A 460 -35.34 8.77 4.56
N ASP A 461 -35.43 9.41 3.40
CA ASP A 461 -34.99 8.82 2.12
C ASP A 461 -33.45 8.84 2.02
N VAL A 462 -32.81 7.93 2.76
CA VAL A 462 -31.35 7.80 2.82
C VAL A 462 -30.72 7.63 1.44
N PRO A 463 -31.23 6.78 0.51
CA PRO A 463 -30.69 6.69 -0.84
C PRO A 463 -30.63 8.03 -1.56
N ARG A 464 -31.72 8.81 -1.51
CA ARG A 464 -31.76 10.13 -2.14
C ARG A 464 -30.73 11.06 -1.51
N GLN A 465 -30.61 11.07 -0.19
CA GLN A 465 -29.62 11.88 0.52
C GLN A 465 -28.19 11.48 0.17
N MET A 466 -27.87 10.18 0.10
CA MET A 466 -26.54 9.67 -0.30
C MET A 466 -26.17 10.14 -1.71
N HIS A 467 -27.07 10.01 -2.68
CA HIS A 467 -26.82 10.50 -4.05
C HIS A 467 -26.72 12.02 -4.12
N GLN A 468 -27.52 12.77 -3.36
CA GLN A 468 -27.42 14.22 -3.29
C GLN A 468 -26.09 14.67 -2.70
N GLN A 469 -25.66 14.05 -1.60
CA GLN A 469 -24.37 14.32 -0.96
C GLN A 469 -23.22 14.00 -1.91
N TRP A 470 -23.24 12.84 -2.57
CA TRP A 470 -22.20 12.48 -3.55
C TRP A 470 -22.14 13.47 -4.71
N ARG A 471 -23.28 13.92 -5.26
CA ARG A 471 -23.30 14.95 -6.31
C ARG A 471 -22.69 16.27 -5.82
N ALA A 472 -23.04 16.67 -4.60
CA ALA A 472 -22.48 17.88 -3.99
C ALA A 472 -20.96 17.77 -3.78
N ASP A 473 -20.47 16.60 -3.33
CA ASP A 473 -19.04 16.35 -3.15
C ASP A 473 -18.29 16.33 -4.48
N ARG A 474 -18.86 15.73 -5.54
CA ARG A 474 -18.28 15.77 -6.89
C ARG A 474 -18.25 17.17 -7.47
N GLU A 475 -19.29 17.96 -7.25
CA GLU A 475 -19.33 19.35 -7.70
C GLU A 475 -18.30 20.20 -6.95
N ALA A 476 -18.19 20.04 -5.63
CA ALA A 476 -17.17 20.71 -4.82
C ALA A 476 -15.74 20.30 -5.23
N TYR A 477 -15.54 19.03 -5.59
CA TYR A 477 -14.29 18.53 -6.13
C TYR A 477 -13.93 19.22 -7.45
N ARG A 478 -14.87 19.29 -8.41
CA ARG A 478 -14.67 19.98 -9.70
C ARG A 478 -14.35 21.46 -9.52
N GLN A 479 -15.13 22.17 -8.70
CA GLN A 479 -14.88 23.57 -8.40
C GLN A 479 -13.49 23.80 -7.80
N LYS A 480 -13.05 22.87 -6.95
CA LYS A 480 -11.71 22.94 -6.36
C LYS A 480 -10.62 22.66 -7.40
N LEU A 481 -10.81 21.67 -8.26
CA LEU A 481 -9.91 21.40 -9.39
C LEU A 481 -9.78 22.63 -10.31
N ASP A 482 -10.89 23.26 -10.67
CA ASP A 482 -10.87 24.47 -11.50
C ASP A 482 -10.15 25.62 -10.79
N ALA A 483 -10.34 25.77 -9.48
CA ALA A 483 -9.69 26.81 -8.68
C ALA A 483 -8.18 26.63 -8.53
N VAL A 484 -7.68 25.38 -8.56
CA VAL A 484 -6.24 25.08 -8.51
C VAL A 484 -5.65 24.81 -9.89
N GLY A 485 -6.47 24.76 -10.93
CA GLY A 485 -6.04 24.46 -12.29
C GLY A 485 -5.02 25.48 -12.77
N VAL A 486 -3.96 24.98 -13.43
CA VAL A 486 -2.95 25.84 -14.05
C VAL A 486 -2.87 25.54 -15.54
N PRO A 487 -2.53 26.52 -16.38
CA PRO A 487 -2.25 26.26 -17.79
C PRO A 487 -1.17 25.19 -17.92
N ALA A 488 -1.29 24.35 -18.95
CA ALA A 488 -0.24 23.38 -19.26
C ALA A 488 1.11 24.10 -19.40
N PRO A 489 2.19 23.56 -18.81
CA PRO A 489 3.53 24.07 -19.07
C PRO A 489 3.81 24.00 -20.57
N ARG A 490 4.43 25.06 -21.11
CA ARG A 490 4.69 25.21 -22.54
C ARG A 490 5.96 24.50 -22.97
#